data_AF-A0AAX1ULU5-F1
#
_entry.id   AF-A0AAX1ULU5-F1
#
_cell.length_a   1.000
_cell.length_b   1.000
_cell.length_c   1.000
_cell.angle_alpha   90.00
_cell.angle_beta   90.00
_cell.angle_gamma   90.00
#
_symmetry.space_group_name_H-M   'P 1'
#
loop_
_entity.id
_entity.type
_entity.pdbx_description
1 polymer ?
#
loop_
_entity_poly.entity_id
_entity_poly.type
_entity_poly.pdbx_seq_one_letter_code
_entity_poly.pdbx_strand_id
1 'polypeptide(L)' 'MTRQNRVTLLLYPFGAGAAAVNLFFASLILSWVGLPVLPPAWSVLGGLALGLPATRLFSAHIVRLMEQAESQV' A
#
# COMPACT_ATOMS: atom_id res chain seq x y z
N MET A 1 -8.77 20.19 -4.11
CA MET A 1 -8.31 18.83 -3.73
C MET A 1 -9.54 17.95 -3.55
N THR A 2 -9.70 16.91 -4.36
CA THR A 2 -10.79 15.93 -4.24
C THR A 2 -10.68 15.12 -2.94
N ARG A 3 -11.81 14.69 -2.36
CA ARG A 3 -11.88 13.92 -1.09
C ARG A 3 -10.97 12.68 -1.14
N GLN A 4 -10.94 12.04 -2.29
CA GLN A 4 -10.10 10.89 -2.63
C GLN A 4 -8.60 11.17 -2.52
N ASN A 5 -8.13 12.35 -2.93
CA ASN A 5 -6.72 12.70 -2.79
C ASN A 5 -6.31 12.89 -1.33
N ARG A 6 -7.19 13.42 -0.47
CA ARG A 6 -6.91 13.56 0.97
C ARG A 6 -6.80 12.19 1.64
N VAL A 7 -7.76 11.31 1.37
CA VAL A 7 -7.77 9.94 1.90
C VAL A 7 -6.54 9.16 1.41
N THR A 8 -6.17 9.31 0.13
CA THR A 8 -4.95 8.71 -0.42
C THR A 8 -3.70 9.24 0.28
N LEU A 9 -3.56 10.55 0.50
CA LEU A 9 -2.37 11.12 1.15
C LEU A 9 -2.20 10.63 2.59
N LEU A 10 -3.30 10.53 3.34
CA LEU A 10 -3.32 10.03 4.71
C LEU A 10 -2.98 8.54 4.79
N LEU A 11 -3.50 7.75 3.85
CA LEU A 11 -3.30 6.30 3.82
C LEU A 11 -1.96 5.90 3.18
N TYR A 12 -1.34 6.76 2.37
CA TYR A 12 -0.11 6.45 1.66
C TYR A 12 1.05 6.00 2.56
N PRO A 13 1.41 6.69 3.67
CA PRO A 13 2.48 6.20 4.54
C PRO A 13 2.19 4.82 5.13
N PHE A 14 0.92 4.52 5.43
CA PHE A 14 0.51 3.20 5.92
C PHE A 14 0.58 2.14 4.83
N GLY A 15 0.06 2.44 3.63
CA GLY A 15 0.09 1.52 2.49
C GLY A 15 1.51 1.23 2.00
N ALA A 16 2.36 2.25 1.91
CA ALA A 16 3.77 2.09 1.56
C ALA A 16 4.56 1.33 2.64
N GLY A 17 4.30 1.60 3.93
CA GLY A 17 4.90 0.86 5.03
C GLY A 17 4.49 -0.62 5.03
N ALA A 18 3.20 -0.89 4.86
CA ALA A 18 2.69 -2.26 4.74
C ALA A 18 3.31 -2.99 3.54
N ALA A 19 3.39 -2.35 2.37
CA ALA A 19 4.01 -2.93 1.19
C ALA A 19 5.51 -3.20 1.40
N ALA A 20 6.24 -2.29 2.04
CA ALA A 20 7.67 -2.45 2.32
C ALA A 20 7.94 -3.65 3.24
N VAL A 21 7.17 -3.77 4.33
CA VAL A 21 7.30 -4.87 5.28
C VAL A 21 6.94 -6.21 4.64
N ASN A 22 5.84 -6.27 3.88
CA ASN A 22 5.44 -7.48 3.17
C ASN A 22 6.45 -7.88 2.10
N LEU A 23 7.05 -6.92 1.38
CA LEU A 23 8.07 -7.21 0.37
C LEU A 23 9.36 -7.75 1.01
N PHE A 24 9.75 -7.23 2.16
CA PHE A 24 10.86 -7.79 2.94
C PHE A 24 10.56 -9.22 3.40
N PHE A 25 9.38 -9.46 4.00
CA PHE A 25 8.98 -10.81 4.42
C PHE A 25 8.88 -11.79 3.26
N ALA A 26 8.35 -11.37 2.11
CA ALA A 26 8.33 -12.19 0.91
C ALA A 26 9.74 -12.59 0.50
N SER A 27 10.72 -11.69 0.60
CA SER A 27 12.12 -12.05 0.30
C SER A 27 12.71 -13.08 1.26
N LEU A 28 12.31 -13.08 2.54
CA LEU A 28 12.73 -14.10 3.50
C LEU A 28 12.14 -15.47 3.17
N ILE A 29 10.88 -15.51 2.74
CA ILE A 29 10.23 -16.75 2.30
C ILE A 29 10.89 -17.27 1.01
N LEU A 30 11.12 -16.39 0.04
CA LEU A 30 11.81 -16.74 -1.22
C LEU A 30 13.25 -17.22 -0.96
N SER A 31 13.88 -16.76 0.11
CA SER A 31 15.20 -17.25 0.52
C SER A 31 15.20 -18.74 0.87
N TRP A 32 14.07 -19.32 1.30
CA TRP A 32 13.95 -20.77 1.49
C TRP A 32 14.00 -21.56 0.18
N VAL A 33 13.70 -20.90 -0.94
CA VAL A 33 13.78 -21.44 -2.30
C VAL A 33 15.15 -21.16 -2.94
N GLY A 34 16.10 -20.60 -2.17
CA GLY A 34 17.46 -20.29 -2.62
C GLY A 34 17.62 -18.92 -3.29
N LEU A 35 16.60 -18.06 -3.27
CA LEU A 35 16.74 -16.69 -3.78
C LEU A 35 17.46 -15.78 -2.77
N PRO A 36 18.15 -14.73 -3.24
CA PRO A 36 18.82 -13.78 -2.36
C PRO A 36 17.80 -12.98 -1.52
N VAL A 37 18.14 -12.74 -0.25
CA VAL A 37 17.35 -11.87 0.63
C VAL A 37 17.44 -10.44 0.14
N LEU A 38 16.29 -9.78 0.03
CA LEU A 38 16.23 -8.40 -0.43
C LEU A 38 16.75 -7.48 0.68
N PRO A 39 17.70 -6.56 0.40
CA PRO A 39 18.16 -5.64 1.43
C PRO A 39 17.02 -4.72 1.91
N PRO A 40 16.97 -4.34 3.20
CA PRO A 40 15.86 -3.55 3.75
C PRO A 40 15.59 -2.24 3.00
N ALA A 41 16.66 -1.57 2.53
CA ALA A 41 16.53 -0.34 1.74
C ALA A 41 15.80 -0.58 0.41
N TRP A 42 16.03 -1.72 -0.24
CA TRP A 42 15.34 -2.10 -1.47
C TRP A 42 13.88 -2.49 -1.20
N SER A 43 13.58 -3.11 -0.06
CA SER A 43 12.21 -3.39 0.35
C SER A 43 11.42 -2.11 0.59
N VAL A 44 12.04 -1.08 1.17
CA VAL A 44 11.42 0.25 1.37
C VAL A 44 11.18 0.93 0.03
N LEU A 45 12.15 0.94 -0.89
CA LEU A 45 11.97 1.52 -2.23
C LEU A 45 10.88 0.80 -3.02
N GLY A 46 10.87 -0.53 -3.00
CA GLY A 46 9.83 -1.33 -3.63
C GLY A 46 8.46 -1.11 -2.97
N GLY A 47 8.41 -0.98 -1.64
CA GLY A 47 7.20 -0.66 -0.90
C GLY A 47 6.66 0.73 -1.19
N LEU A 48 7.51 1.73 -1.42
CA LEU A 48 7.10 3.07 -1.85
C LEU A 48 6.50 3.05 -3.27
N ALA A 49 7.13 2.32 -4.18
CA ALA A 49 6.68 2.17 -5.56
C ALA A 49 5.36 1.39 -5.65
N LEU A 50 5.24 0.26 -4.93
CA LEU A 50 4.04 -0.58 -4.90
C LEU A 50 2.93 -0.04 -4.00
N GLY A 51 3.30 0.72 -2.96
CA GLY A 51 2.36 1.36 -2.04
C GLY A 51 1.50 2.42 -2.73
N LEU A 52 2.00 3.07 -3.78
CA LEU A 52 1.28 4.10 -4.53
C LEU A 52 0.03 3.55 -5.26
N PRO A 53 0.14 2.51 -6.12
CA PRO A 53 -1.03 1.90 -6.74
C PRO A 53 -1.94 1.20 -5.73
N ALA A 54 -1.37 0.51 -4.72
CA ALA A 54 -2.16 -0.15 -3.69
C ALA A 54 -3.01 0.85 -2.87
N THR A 55 -2.41 1.96 -2.45
CA THR A 55 -3.11 2.99 -1.68
C THR A 55 -4.19 3.67 -2.51
N ARG A 56 -3.97 3.92 -3.81
CA ARG A 56 -5.00 4.50 -4.69
C ARG A 56 -6.21 3.59 -4.87
N LEU A 57 -5.99 2.29 -5.05
CA LEU A 57 -7.10 1.33 -5.17
C LEU A 57 -7.89 1.27 -3.87
N PHE A 58 -7.20 1.22 -2.73
CA PHE A 58 -7.84 1.19 -1.42
C PHE A 58 -8.58 2.49 -1.10
N SER A 59 -8.00 3.66 -1.38
CA SER A 59 -8.65 4.94 -1.16
C SER A 59 -9.87 5.15 -2.06
N ALA A 60 -9.81 4.69 -3.31
CA ALA A 60 -10.97 4.68 -4.21
C ALA A 60 -12.11 3.81 -3.67
N HIS A 61 -11.78 2.63 -3.13
CA HIS A 61 -12.76 1.76 -2.50
C HIS A 61 -13.42 2.42 -1.27
N ILE A 62 -12.63 3.04 -0.39
CA ILE A 62 -13.14 3.75 0.78
C ILE A 62 -14.04 4.93 0.39
N VAL A 63 -13.63 5.75 -0.58
CA VAL A 63 -14.47 6.87 -1.03
C VAL A 63 -15.79 6.38 -1.61
N ARG A 64 -15.79 5.28 -2.38
CA ARG A 64 -17.03 4.69 -2.90
C ARG A 64 -17.97 4.25 -1.77
N LEU A 65 -17.43 3.64 -0.71
CA LEU A 65 -18.22 3.25 0.46
C LEU A 65 -18.79 4.47 1.21
N MET A 66 -18.00 5.54 1.32
CA MET A 66 -18.46 6.79 1.95
C MET A 66 -19.60 7.43 1.15
N GLU A 67 -19.47 7.50 -0.18
CA GLU A 67 -20.52 8.02 -1.07
C GLU A 67 -21.79 7.19 -0.98
N GLN A 68 -21.67 5.86 -0.91
CA GLN A 68 -22.82 4.97 -0.70
C GLN A 68 -23.51 5.27 0.64
N ALA A 69 -22.76 5.39 1.73
CA ALA A 69 -23.32 5.68 3.04
C ALA A 69 -24.01 7.06 3.11
N GLU A 70 -23.41 8.09 2.52
CA GLU A 70 -24.00 9.43 2.44
C GLU A 70 -25.26 9.46 1.58
N SER A 71 -25.35 8.63 0.53
CA SER A 71 -26.56 8.53 -0.31
C SER A 71 -27.74 7.81 0.37
N GLN A 72 -27.52 7.13 1.50
CA GLN A 72 -28.57 6.42 2.24
C GLN A 72 -29.18 7.24 3.38
N VAL A 73 -28.76 8.49 3.57
CA VAL A 73 -29.26 9.44 4.58
C VAL A 73 -30.06 10.54 3.89
#